data_AF-A0A1M5YAY9-F1
#
_entry.id   AF-A0A1M5YAY9-F1
#
_cell.length_a   1.000
_cell.length_b   1.000
_cell.length_c   1.000
_cell.angle_alpha   90.00
_cell.angle_beta   90.00
_cell.angle_gamma   90.00
#
_symmetry.space_group_name_H-M   'P 1'
#
loop_
_entity.id
_entity.type
_entity.pdbx_description
1 polymer ?
#
loop_
_entity_poly.entity_id
_entity_poly.type
_entity_poly.pdbx_seq_one_letter_code
_entity_poly.pdbx_strand_id
1 'polypeptide(L)'
;MKTSPNSHFANLIATILKRYRCTESEKQWLSTLSIDQIIQISQTEFGGFDKVTGQFNPEIKSGTYKVKIDYNDMNEGRCKREYLVSNQIN
;
A
#
# COMPACT_ATOMS: atom_id res chain seq x y z
N MET A 1 -23.84 -1.56 -12.77
CA MET A 1 -23.25 -0.47 -11.97
C MET A 1 -21.80 -0.27 -12.40
N LYS A 2 -21.45 0.87 -12.99
CA LYS A 2 -20.05 1.23 -13.25
C LYS A 2 -19.50 1.82 -11.94
N THR A 3 -18.74 1.02 -11.19
CA THR A 3 -17.96 1.52 -10.05
C THR A 3 -16.95 2.53 -10.59
N SER A 4 -17.04 3.80 -10.17
CA SER A 4 -16.02 4.79 -10.52
C SER A 4 -14.66 4.30 -10.02
N PRO A 5 -13.54 4.60 -10.70
CA PRO A 5 -12.19 4.24 -10.24
C PRO A 5 -11.96 4.63 -8.78
N ASN A 6 -12.52 5.76 -8.36
CA ASN A 6 -12.40 6.29 -7.00
C ASN A 6 -13.04 5.37 -5.95
N SER A 7 -14.12 4.67 -6.30
CA SER A 7 -14.72 3.68 -5.38
C SER A 7 -13.87 2.42 -5.21
N HIS A 8 -13.04 2.07 -6.20
CA HIS A 8 -12.18 0.88 -6.12
C HIS A 8 -11.06 1.04 -5.10
N PHE A 9 -10.28 2.12 -5.19
CA PHE A 9 -9.18 2.36 -4.26
C PHE A 9 -9.66 2.64 -2.83
N ALA A 10 -10.77 3.34 -2.65
CA ALA A 10 -11.37 3.53 -1.33
C ALA A 10 -11.72 2.19 -0.66
N ASN A 11 -12.31 1.26 -1.43
CA ASN A 11 -12.62 -0.09 -0.93
C ASN A 11 -11.35 -0.91 -0.63
N LEU A 12 -10.29 -0.76 -1.43
CA LEU A 12 -9.01 -1.42 -1.17
C LEU A 12 -8.34 -0.88 0.10
N ILE A 13 -8.33 0.43 0.32
CA ILE A 13 -7.80 1.03 1.56
C ILE A 13 -8.61 0.53 2.76
N ALA A 14 -9.94 0.53 2.68
CA ALA A 14 -10.79 -0.02 3.76
C ALA A 14 -10.47 -1.50 4.04
N THR A 15 -10.21 -2.29 2.99
CA THR A 15 -9.80 -3.68 3.10
C THR A 15 -8.43 -3.81 3.79
N ILE A 16 -7.46 -2.97 3.42
CA ILE A 16 -6.13 -2.96 4.04
C ILE A 16 -6.24 -2.67 5.54
N LEU A 17 -6.98 -1.63 5.91
CA LEU A 17 -7.18 -1.21 7.31
C LEU A 17 -7.90 -2.28 8.15
N LYS A 18 -8.80 -3.05 7.54
CA LYS A 18 -9.52 -4.14 8.21
C LYS A 18 -8.70 -5.41 8.33
N ARG A 19 -7.92 -5.74 7.30
CA ARG A 19 -7.26 -7.05 7.16
C ARG A 19 -5.87 -7.08 7.80
N TYR A 20 -5.11 -6.00 7.69
CA TYR A 20 -3.74 -5.95 8.17
C TYR A 20 -3.62 -5.13 9.44
N ARG A 21 -2.68 -5.51 10.31
CA ARG A 21 -2.30 -4.73 11.49
C ARG A 21 -1.45 -3.54 11.07
N CYS A 22 -2.09 -2.50 10.56
CA CYS A 22 -1.43 -1.22 10.28
C CYS A 22 -1.07 -0.53 11.60
N THR A 23 0.12 0.06 11.66
CA THR A 23 0.54 1.01 12.70
C THR A 23 -0.26 2.30 12.60
N GLU A 24 -0.29 3.09 13.68
CA GLU A 24 -1.00 4.38 13.67
C GLU A 24 -0.44 5.36 12.63
N SER A 25 0.88 5.36 12.42
CA SER A 25 1.50 6.17 11.35
C SER A 25 1.03 5.76 9.96
N GLU A 26 0.87 4.46 9.69
CA GLU A 26 0.39 3.98 8.40
C GLU A 26 -1.10 4.32 8.19
N LYS A 27 -1.92 4.21 9.25
CA LYS A 27 -3.33 4.63 9.21
C LYS A 27 -3.47 6.13 8.95
N GLN A 28 -2.68 6.94 9.63
CA GLN A 28 -2.68 8.39 9.45
C GLN A 28 -2.20 8.75 8.05
N TRP A 29 -1.17 8.10 7.53
CA TRP A 29 -0.72 8.34 6.16
C TRP A 29 -1.81 7.97 5.14
N LEU A 30 -2.46 6.82 5.30
CA LEU A 30 -3.57 6.39 4.44
C LEU A 30 -4.76 7.36 4.45
N SER A 31 -5.04 8.04 5.57
CA SER A 31 -6.13 9.02 5.64
C SER A 31 -5.78 10.36 4.98
N THR A 32 -4.49 10.66 4.80
CA THR A 32 -4.02 11.85 4.09
C THR A 32 -3.85 11.66 2.58
N LEU A 33 -3.73 10.41 2.12
CA LEU A 33 -3.55 10.07 0.71
C LEU A 33 -4.87 10.29 -0.04
N SER A 34 -4.87 11.20 -1.02
CA SER A 34 -6.05 11.39 -1.88
C SER A 34 -6.18 10.20 -2.83
N ILE A 35 -7.40 9.67 -2.95
CA ILE A 35 -7.69 8.56 -3.86
C ILE A 35 -7.33 8.90 -5.32
N ASP A 36 -7.49 10.16 -5.73
CA ASP A 36 -7.18 10.61 -7.08
C ASP A 36 -5.67 10.63 -7.37
N GLN A 37 -4.83 10.56 -6.34
CA GLN A 37 -3.37 10.45 -6.49
C GLN A 37 -2.92 9.00 -6.73
N ILE A 38 -3.76 8.01 -6.42
CA ILE A 38 -3.37 6.60 -6.42
C ILE A 38 -3.32 6.09 -7.85
N ILE A 39 -2.18 5.52 -8.22
CA ILE A 39 -1.96 4.87 -9.51
C ILE A 39 -2.26 3.38 -9.38
N GLN A 40 -1.74 2.75 -8.32
CA GLN A 40 -1.88 1.32 -8.10
C GLN A 40 -1.75 0.97 -6.61
N ILE A 41 -2.54 -0.01 -6.18
CA ILE A 41 -2.37 -0.69 -4.89
C ILE A 41 -2.11 -2.16 -5.17
N SER A 42 -1.00 -2.68 -4.65
CA SER A 42 -0.67 -4.10 -4.67
C SER A 42 -0.66 -4.62 -3.23
N GLN A 43 -1.33 -5.74 -2.99
CA GLN A 43 -1.37 -6.37 -1.67
C GLN A 43 -1.16 -7.88 -1.79
N THR A 44 -0.60 -8.49 -0.76
CA THR A 44 -0.38 -9.94 -0.71
C THR A 44 -0.66 -10.50 0.67
N GLU A 45 -1.21 -11.71 0.70
CA GLU A 45 -1.38 -12.49 1.93
C GLU A 45 -0.08 -13.25 2.26
N PHE A 46 0.64 -13.72 1.23
CA PHE A 46 1.84 -14.55 1.34
C PHE A 46 3.08 -13.77 0.88
N GLY A 47 4.25 -14.03 1.47
CA GLY A 47 5.47 -13.31 1.11
C GLY A 47 5.39 -11.81 1.39
N GLY A 48 6.04 -10.98 0.57
CA GLY A 48 6.01 -9.53 0.65
C GLY A 48 6.73 -8.80 -0.48
N PHE A 49 6.51 -7.50 -0.60
CA PHE A 49 7.18 -6.62 -1.55
C PHE A 49 8.46 -6.05 -0.93
N ASP A 50 9.58 -6.17 -1.65
CA ASP A 50 10.85 -5.60 -1.23
C ASP A 50 10.84 -4.06 -1.39
N LYS A 51 11.30 -3.34 -0.35
CA LYS A 51 11.24 -1.87 -0.33
C LYS A 51 12.19 -1.20 -1.31
N VAL A 52 13.30 -1.84 -1.65
CA VAL A 52 14.34 -1.27 -2.52
C VAL A 52 14.00 -1.51 -3.98
N THR A 53 13.59 -2.72 -4.31
CA THR A 53 13.35 -3.16 -5.70
C THR A 53 11.88 -3.09 -6.10
N GLY A 54 10.95 -3.16 -5.15
CA GLY A 54 9.51 -3.25 -5.39
C GLY A 54 9.03 -4.58 -5.94
N GLN A 55 9.91 -5.57 -6.06
CA GLN A 55 9.59 -6.91 -6.51
C GLN A 55 8.88 -7.69 -5.42
N PHE A 56 8.02 -8.61 -5.85
CA PHE A 56 7.38 -9.56 -4.95
C PHE A 56 8.36 -10.69 -4.60
N ASN A 57 8.47 -10.98 -3.31
CA ASN A 57 9.18 -12.14 -2.79
C ASN A 57 8.15 -13.11 -2.19
N PRO A 58 8.11 -14.38 -2.64
CA PRO A 58 7.19 -15.38 -2.07
C PRO A 58 7.56 -15.77 -0.63
N GLU A 59 8.82 -15.60 -0.22
CA GLU A 59 9.27 -15.87 1.14
C GLU A 59 9.06 -14.64 2.03
N ILE A 60 8.58 -14.86 3.26
CA ILE A 60 8.47 -13.79 4.26
C ILE A 60 9.88 -13.43 4.70
N LYS A 61 10.36 -12.26 4.29
CA LYS A 61 11.68 -11.73 4.64
C LYS A 61 11.57 -10.42 5.42
N SER A 62 12.49 -10.18 6.36
CA SER A 62 12.66 -8.87 6.97
C SER A 62 12.93 -7.84 5.87
N GLY A 63 12.37 -6.63 6.02
CA GLY A 63 12.46 -5.58 5.00
C GLY A 63 11.48 -5.74 3.82
N THR A 64 10.59 -6.74 3.86
CA THR A 64 9.48 -6.85 2.91
C THR A 64 8.16 -6.43 3.54
N TYR A 65 7.18 -6.05 2.71
CA TYR A 65 5.94 -5.42 3.14
C TYR A 65 4.72 -6.07 2.47
N LYS A 66 3.59 -6.17 3.17
CA LYS A 66 2.38 -6.80 2.60
C LYS A 66 1.66 -5.90 1.59
N VAL A 67 1.87 -4.59 1.67
CA VAL A 67 1.16 -3.60 0.83
C VAL A 67 2.18 -2.67 0.18
N LYS A 68 1.96 -2.39 -1.11
CA LYS A 68 2.71 -1.45 -1.93
C LYS A 68 1.73 -0.50 -2.63
N ILE A 69 1.90 0.80 -2.46
CA ILE A 69 1.04 1.82 -3.06
C ILE A 69 1.88 2.75 -3.91
N ASP A 70 1.58 2.79 -5.21
CA ASP A 70 2.17 3.72 -6.18
C ASP A 70 1.21 4.92 -6.35
N TYR A 71 1.71 6.14 -6.21
CA TYR A 71 0.90 7.36 -6.23
C TYR A 71 1.65 8.56 -6.81
N ASN A 72 0.92 9.54 -7.34
CA ASN A 72 1.47 10.83 -7.76
C ASN A 72 1.58 11.76 -6.55
N ASP A 73 2.81 12.10 -6.16
CA ASP A 73 3.04 13.11 -5.13
C ASP A 73 2.81 14.51 -5.73
N MET A 74 1.76 15.19 -5.26
CA MET A 74 1.39 16.52 -5.75
C MET A 74 2.35 17.62 -5.32
N ASN A 75 3.11 17.43 -4.24
CA ASN A 75 4.09 18.41 -3.76
C ASN A 75 5.36 18.35 -4.61
N GLU A 76 5.74 17.14 -5.04
CA GLU A 76 6.99 16.92 -5.78
C GLU A 76 6.79 16.71 -7.28
N GLY A 77 5.53 16.61 -7.74
CA GLY A 77 5.18 16.41 -9.15
C GLY A 77 5.73 15.11 -9.74
N ARG A 78 5.98 14.10 -8.91
CA ARG A 78 6.56 12.81 -9.34
C ARG A 78 5.85 11.62 -8.74
N CYS A 79 5.95 10.48 -9.43
CA CYS A 79 5.47 9.21 -8.91
C CYS A 79 6.34 8.77 -7.73
N LYS A 80 5.68 8.40 -6.63
CA LYS A 80 6.25 7.83 -5.43
C LYS A 80 5.62 6.48 -5.13
N ARG A 81 6.31 5.75 -4.26
CA ARG A 81 5.86 4.46 -3.76
C ARG A 81 6.00 4.42 -2.26
N GLU A 82 4.95 3.97 -1.60
CA GLU A 82 4.95 3.70 -0.17
C GLU A 82 4.70 2.22 0.11
N TYR A 83 5.29 1.74 1.20
CA TYR A 83 5.19 0.35 1.64
C TYR A 83 4.66 0.28 3.06
N LEU A 84 3.60 -0.51 3.23
CA LEU A 84 2.89 -0.63 4.50
C LEU A 84 2.87 -2.08 4.96
N VAL A 85 2.70 -2.28 6.26
CA VAL A 85 2.54 -3.58 6.91
C VAL A 85 3.80 -4.42 6.72
N SER A 86 4.84 -4.06 7.47
CA SER A 86 6.12 -4.77 7.45
C SER A 86 5.94 -6.24 7.86
N ASN A 87 6.57 -7.14 7.09
CA ASN A 87 6.78 -8.51 7.50
C ASN A 87 7.86 -8.54 8.58
N GLN A 88 7.43 -8.67 9.84
CA GLN A 88 8.37 -8.93 10.93
C GLN A 88 8.67 -10.43 10.99
N ILE A 89 9.96 -10.76 11.05
CA ILE A 89 10.42 -12.09 11.43
C ILE A 89 10.68 -11.99 12.94
N ASN A 90 9.92 -12.75 13.72
CA ASN A 90 10.16 -12.92 15.16
C ASN A 90 11.39 -13.79 15.38
#